data_AF-X6FUT1-F1
#
_entry.id   AF-X6FUT1-F1
#
_cell.length_a   1.000
_cell.length_b   1.000
_cell.length_c   1.000
_cell.angle_alpha   90.00
_cell.angle_beta   90.00
_cell.angle_gamma   90.00
#
_symmetry.space_group_name_H-M   'P 1'
#
loop_
_entity.id
_entity.type
_entity.pdbx_description
1 polymer ?
#
loop_
_entity_poly.entity_id
_entity_poly.type
_entity_poly.pdbx_seq_one_letter_code
_entity_poly.pdbx_strand_id
1 'polypeptide(L)'
;MYPGTKVTKSTLAAYYAVVAEKMLPHIQDRPLSLVRDTHGDLQQTFFQKHNLPGVPRAIHDGHLEKVSGKESRISWSMTWLG
;
A
#
# COMPACT_ATOMS: atom_id res chain seq x y z
N MET A 1 -8.56 11.11 5.22
CA MET A 1 -8.10 12.32 4.51
C MET A 1 -7.71 13.32 5.57
N TYR A 2 -6.81 14.25 5.29
CA TYR A 2 -6.22 15.10 6.33
C TYR A 2 -7.17 16.23 6.75
N PRO A 3 -7.86 16.14 7.91
CA PRO A 3 -8.83 17.14 8.32
C PRO A 3 -8.14 18.47 8.61
N GLY A 4 -8.82 19.59 8.35
CA GLY A 4 -8.23 20.93 8.51
C GLY A 4 -7.23 21.33 7.42
N THR A 5 -7.05 20.50 6.39
CA THR A 5 -6.21 20.81 5.22
C THR A 5 -7.03 20.89 3.94
N LYS A 6 -6.43 21.40 2.86
CA LYS A 6 -7.01 21.35 1.51
C LYS A 6 -6.66 20.06 0.74
N VAL A 7 -5.99 19.10 1.39
CA VAL A 7 -5.54 17.87 0.73
C VAL A 7 -6.74 16.96 0.46
N THR A 8 -6.99 16.71 -0.81
CA THR A 8 -8.04 15.78 -1.26
C THR A 8 -7.44 14.42 -1.61
N LYS A 9 -8.31 13.44 -1.89
CA LYS A 9 -7.89 12.14 -2.42
C LYS A 9 -7.15 12.28 -3.76
N SER A 10 -7.57 13.20 -4.63
CA SER A 10 -6.89 13.45 -5.90
C SER A 10 -5.53 14.10 -5.71
N THR A 11 -5.37 15.02 -4.76
CA THR A 11 -4.07 15.58 -4.38
C THR A 11 -3.11 14.48 -3.93
N LEU A 12 -3.57 13.57 -3.08
CA LEU A 12 -2.76 12.45 -2.60
C LEU A 12 -2.35 11.50 -3.73
N ALA A 13 -3.28 11.19 -4.65
CA ALA A 13 -2.97 10.38 -5.83
C ALA A 13 -1.93 11.06 -6.74
N ALA A 14 -2.09 12.36 -6.99
CA ALA A 14 -1.14 13.15 -7.78
C ALA A 14 0.24 13.21 -7.11
N TYR A 15 0.29 13.35 -5.79
CA TYR A 15 1.54 13.31 -5.03
C TYR A 15 2.29 11.98 -5.23
N TYR A 16 1.59 10.83 -5.09
CA TYR A 16 2.22 9.53 -5.32
C TYR A 16 2.74 9.36 -6.75
N ALA A 17 2.04 9.89 -7.75
CA ALA A 17 2.51 9.87 -9.14
C ALA A 17 3.83 10.64 -9.30
N VAL A 18 3.98 11.80 -8.64
CA VAL A 18 5.20 12.63 -8.69
C VAL A 18 6.38 11.95 -8.00
N VAL A 19 6.14 11.27 -6.87
CA VAL A 19 7.24 10.66 -6.09
C VAL A 19 7.52 9.21 -6.43
N ALA A 20 6.70 8.56 -7.26
CA ALA A 20 6.77 7.12 -7.54
C ALA A 20 8.18 6.67 -7.96
N GLU A 21 8.80 7.34 -8.93
CA GLU A 21 10.12 6.95 -9.45
C GLU A 21 11.22 6.96 -8.37
N LYS A 22 11.13 7.91 -7.41
CA LYS A 22 12.08 8.00 -6.30
C LYS A 22 11.71 7.07 -5.15
N MET A 23 10.43 6.78 -4.95
CA MET A 23 9.93 5.94 -3.87
C MET A 23 10.15 4.45 -4.17
N LEU A 24 9.92 4.03 -5.42
CA LEU A 24 9.91 2.63 -5.83
C LEU A 24 11.18 1.87 -5.48
N PRO A 25 12.41 2.37 -5.70
CA PRO A 25 13.65 1.66 -5.33
C PRO A 25 13.73 1.28 -3.85
N HIS A 26 13.00 1.97 -2.98
CA HIS A 26 13.01 1.71 -1.54
C HIS A 26 11.96 0.68 -1.09
N ILE A 27 10.89 0.52 -1.86
CA ILE A 27 9.72 -0.30 -1.48
C ILE A 27 9.44 -1.47 -2.42
N GLN A 28 10.05 -1.48 -3.61
CA GLN A 28 9.99 -2.62 -4.52
C GLN A 28 10.60 -3.85 -3.84
N ASP A 29 10.03 -5.00 -4.16
CA ASP A 29 10.35 -6.31 -3.61
C ASP A 29 10.30 -6.36 -2.08
N ARG A 30 9.40 -5.56 -1.48
CA ARG A 30 9.12 -5.60 -0.05
C ARG A 30 7.66 -5.94 0.22
N PRO A 31 7.38 -6.70 1.29
CA PRO A 31 6.03 -6.84 1.81
C PRO A 31 5.52 -5.48 2.31
N LEU A 32 4.33 -5.09 1.86
CA LEU A 32 3.69 -3.84 2.24
C LEU A 32 2.46 -4.09 3.12
N SER A 33 2.30 -3.24 4.12
CA SER A 33 1.07 -3.13 4.91
C SER A 33 0.52 -1.73 4.71
N LEU A 34 -0.75 -1.63 4.30
CA LEU A 34 -1.40 -0.34 4.08
C LEU A 34 -2.15 0.08 5.34
N VAL A 35 -2.02 1.35 5.71
CA VAL A 35 -2.95 2.01 6.63
C VAL A 35 -4.02 2.67 5.78
N ARG A 36 -5.28 2.29 5.97
CA ARG A 36 -6.40 2.79 5.19
C ARG A 36 -7.37 3.57 6.07
N ASP A 37 -7.84 4.67 5.52
CA ASP A 37 -8.97 5.46 6.01
C ASP A 37 -9.97 5.58 4.85
N THR A 38 -11.15 5.01 5.04
CA THR A 38 -12.26 5.07 4.08
C THR A 38 -13.27 6.16 4.38
N HIS A 39 -13.29 6.68 5.62
CA HIS A 39 -14.22 7.70 6.09
C HIS A 39 -13.71 9.11 5.81
N GLY A 40 -12.41 9.26 5.62
CA GLY A 40 -11.81 10.52 5.24
C GLY A 40 -11.47 11.43 6.43
N ASP A 41 -11.63 10.97 7.66
CA ASP A 41 -11.45 11.79 8.87
C ASP A 41 -10.20 11.42 9.70
N LEU A 42 -9.45 10.38 9.29
CA LEU A 42 -8.32 9.80 10.02
C LEU A 42 -8.64 9.37 11.46
N GLN A 43 -9.92 9.27 11.85
CA GLN A 43 -10.33 8.78 13.17
C GLN A 43 -10.46 7.25 13.17
N GLN A 44 -10.87 6.69 12.03
CA GLN A 44 -11.06 5.25 11.86
C GLN A 44 -10.13 4.71 10.77
N THR A 45 -8.92 4.34 11.19
CA THR A 45 -7.93 3.70 10.32
C THR A 45 -7.78 2.22 10.63
N PHE A 46 -7.53 1.42 9.60
CA PHE A 46 -7.23 -0.01 9.76
C PHE A 46 -6.02 -0.44 8.93
N PHE A 47 -5.34 -1.49 9.39
CA PHE A 47 -4.27 -2.13 8.65
C PHE A 47 -4.83 -3.14 7.65
N GLN A 48 -4.41 -3.04 6.39
CA GLN A 48 -4.64 -4.04 5.36
C GLN A 48 -3.30 -4.67 4.96
N LYS A 49 -3.15 -5.97 5.29
CA LYS A 49 -1.95 -6.77 4.96
C LYS A 49 -2.15 -7.69 3.75
N HIS A 50 -3.40 -8.08 3.49
CA HIS A 50 -3.78 -9.01 2.42
C HIS A 50 -4.32 -8.24 1.22
N ASN A 51 -4.11 -8.76 0.02
CA ASN A 51 -4.74 -8.23 -1.18
C ASN A 51 -6.28 -8.41 -1.10
N LEU A 52 -7.00 -7.42 -1.61
CA LEU A 52 -8.45 -7.46 -1.78
C LEU A 52 -8.80 -7.75 -3.25
N PRO A 53 -10.02 -8.22 -3.54
CA PRO A 53 -10.51 -8.27 -4.91
C PRO A 53 -10.38 -6.91 -5.59
N GLY A 54 -9.86 -6.89 -6.84
CA GLY A 54 -9.68 -5.66 -7.63
C GLY A 54 -8.32 -4.96 -7.46
N VAL A 55 -7.38 -5.55 -6.75
CA VAL A 55 -5.99 -5.08 -6.72
C VAL A 55 -5.34 -5.26 -8.12
N PRO A 56 -4.66 -4.23 -8.68
CA PRO A 56 -3.98 -4.34 -9.98
C PRO A 56 -2.94 -5.45 -9.99
N ARG A 57 -2.73 -6.11 -11.15
CA ARG A 57 -1.73 -7.19 -11.30
C ARG A 57 -0.30 -6.80 -10.93
N ALA A 58 0.03 -5.51 -11.01
CA ALA A 58 1.33 -4.98 -10.59
C ALA A 58 1.59 -5.11 -9.09
N ILE A 59 0.54 -5.30 -8.29
CA ILE A 59 0.63 -5.59 -6.86
C ILE A 59 0.27 -7.06 -6.70
N HIS A 60 1.25 -7.89 -6.40
CA HIS A 60 1.06 -9.32 -6.22
C HIS A 60 1.09 -9.68 -4.74
N ASP A 61 0.61 -10.87 -4.38
CA ASP A 61 0.90 -11.41 -3.06
C ASP A 61 2.30 -12.02 -3.08
N GLY A 62 2.99 -11.95 -1.96
CA GLY A 62 4.19 -12.74 -1.71
C GLY A 62 4.04 -13.54 -0.43
N HIS A 63 4.93 -14.52 -0.30
CA HIS A 63 4.85 -15.52 0.74
C HIS A 63 5.74 -15.13 1.92
N LEU A 64 5.20 -15.15 3.14
CA LEU A 64 5.97 -14.89 4.35
C LEU A 64 5.62 -15.88 5.45
N GLU A 65 6.65 -16.38 6.11
CA GLU A 65 6.52 -17.14 7.34
C GLU A 65 6.56 -16.18 8.53
N LYS A 66 5.56 -16.27 9.42
CA LYS A 66 5.62 -15.53 10.69
C LYS A 66 6.61 -16.23 11.62
N VAL A 67 7.24 -15.44 12.49
CA VAL A 67 8.09 -15.92 13.59
C VAL A 67 7.38 -16.96 14.48
N SER A 68 6.05 -16.90 14.58
CA SER A 68 5.20 -17.89 15.28
C SER A 68 5.12 -19.26 14.58
N GLY A 69 5.75 -19.46 13.43
CA GLY A 69 5.65 -20.68 12.61
C GLY A 69 4.34 -20.81 11.80
N LYS A 70 3.49 -19.77 11.81
CA LYS A 70 2.25 -19.73 11.00
C LYS A 70 2.47 -18.95 9.70
N GLU A 71 2.15 -19.59 8.60
CA GLU A 71 2.23 -19.03 7.25
C GLU A 71 1.29 -17.83 7.05
N SER A 72 1.70 -16.81 6.28
CA SER A 72 0.86 -15.64 6.01
C SER A 72 1.18 -14.96 4.68
N ARG A 73 0.16 -14.83 3.83
CA ARG A 73 0.23 -14.06 2.57
C ARG A 73 0.24 -12.57 2.89
N ILE A 74 1.23 -11.83 2.41
CA ILE A 74 1.25 -10.36 2.53
C ILE A 74 1.34 -9.76 1.13
N SER A 75 0.80 -8.57 0.93
CA SER A 75 0.95 -7.81 -0.31
C SER A 75 2.42 -7.52 -0.57
N TRP A 76 2.91 -7.79 -1.79
CA TRP A 76 4.26 -7.52 -2.24
C TRP A 76 4.22 -6.59 -3.46
N SER A 77 5.11 -5.60 -3.47
CA SER A 77 5.30 -4.72 -4.62
C SER A 77 6.42 -5.29 -5.49
N MET A 78 6.22 -5.49 -6.79
CA MET A 78 7.32 -5.74 -7.75
C MET A 78 7.17 -4.82 -8.95
N THR A 79 8.28 -4.19 -9.34
CA THR A 79 8.37 -3.41 -10.57
C THR A 79 8.79 -4.37 -11.69
N TRP A 80 8.00 -4.46 -12.77
CA TRP A 80 8.44 -5.16 -13.97
C TRP A 80 9.55 -4.34 -14.65
N LEU A 81 10.71 -4.97 -14.87
CA LEU A 81 11.71 -4.53 -15.86
C LEU A 81 11.32 -5.18 -17.20
N GLY A 82 10.90 -4.38 -18.19
CA GLY A 82 10.63 -4.84 -19.56
C GLY A 82 9.45 -4.15 -20.19
#